data_AF-A0A7V1RD81-F1
#
_entry.id   AF-A0A7V1RD81-F1
#
_cell.length_a   1.000
_cell.length_b   1.000
_cell.length_c   1.000
_cell.angle_alpha   90.00
_cell.angle_beta   90.00
_cell.angle_gamma   90.00
#
_symmetry.space_group_name_H-M   'P 1'
#
loop_
_entity.id
_entity.type
_entity.pdbx_description
1 polymer ?
#
loop_
_entity_poly.entity_id
_entity_poly.type
_entity_poly.pdbx_seq_one_letter_code
_entity_poly.pdbx_strand_id
1 'polypeptide(L)'
;MGRLRGAGCLPCPRHPRGGCRRRDPRQLLGPEHSPLHLVGPPGHDRVGGATLRQTASGGIMPGLLVQRRGGGGPVPRAPSLEAPLVGRCGLAAHRRRPPRSRGRRQPGALRPGGYDGRPAGGPAPAGLVRGHFGVEAGSMNAQERFHAVMHYMPRDRSPIMDFGFWDETLTIWQAQGYPKGADPDIFFGMDPQWIVAPINVHLCPAFPHVVMEERGDQEVVRDHEGVTKLQGKFLGSIPRHLDHTLKDRESWEREFRPRLEGGVPARYPADWPALVEKYRCRDYPLGVNAGSLYGWLRNWMGLEALSVLVYDDFRLFREMVRTVAQCVIDTLRPVLEAGVRFDYALLWEDMCYRVGPLLSPRLFEEVLVPNYRRITDLLGDHGVDIVVVDCDGDITRLAPLWLEAGVNTMFPIEVGAWGGDPCAFRERHGPSMRLIGGVGKQVLAGPQEAIAREVERLAPLVEEGGYIPTPDHRVPPDVPLANYLCYLREARRVWGKDLPNLRPMGQPGRPSPHATARYAWHLGE
;
A
#
# COMPACT_ATOMS: atom_id res chain seq x y z
N MET A 1 -42.51 -0.77 -57.40
CA MET A 1 -42.60 0.09 -56.19
C MET A 1 -41.31 -0.13 -55.39
N GLY A 2 -40.49 0.84 -54.94
CA GLY A 2 -40.47 2.31 -55.09
C GLY A 2 -40.63 3.04 -53.74
N ARG A 3 -39.85 4.05 -53.33
CA ARG A 3 -38.51 4.60 -53.68
C ARG A 3 -38.31 5.86 -52.78
N LEU A 4 -37.18 5.97 -52.07
CA LEU A 4 -36.37 7.21 -51.79
C LEU A 4 -36.94 8.51 -51.14
N ARG A 5 -36.08 9.15 -50.32
CA ARG A 5 -36.06 10.56 -49.80
C ARG A 5 -37.09 10.91 -48.69
N GLY A 6 -36.83 11.85 -47.77
CA GLY A 6 -35.57 12.52 -47.40
C GLY A 6 -35.72 13.84 -46.62
N ALA A 7 -34.63 14.28 -45.95
CA ALA A 7 -34.23 15.66 -45.56
C ALA A 7 -35.14 16.56 -44.67
N GLY A 8 -34.50 17.42 -43.84
CA GLY A 8 -35.15 18.64 -43.30
C GLY A 8 -34.70 19.14 -41.91
N CYS A 9 -33.62 19.94 -41.84
CA CYS A 9 -33.32 20.85 -40.71
C CYS A 9 -33.36 22.31 -41.20
N LEU A 10 -33.71 23.29 -40.34
CA LEU A 10 -33.52 24.77 -40.41
C LEU A 10 -34.64 25.47 -39.59
N PRO A 11 -34.56 26.78 -39.21
CA PRO A 11 -33.39 27.63 -38.98
C PRO A 11 -33.43 28.41 -37.63
N CYS A 12 -32.33 29.08 -37.28
CA CYS A 12 -32.24 30.08 -36.21
C CYS A 12 -32.28 31.53 -36.78
N PRO A 13 -32.91 32.54 -36.13
CA PRO A 13 -32.94 33.94 -36.59
C PRO A 13 -31.58 34.68 -36.42
N ARG A 14 -31.44 35.85 -37.07
CA ARG A 14 -30.16 36.58 -37.23
C ARG A 14 -30.13 37.99 -36.63
N HIS A 15 -28.92 38.44 -36.32
CA HIS A 15 -28.53 39.82 -35.97
C HIS A 15 -28.83 40.89 -37.04
N PRO A 16 -28.92 42.17 -36.63
CA PRO A 16 -28.16 43.29 -37.19
C PRO A 16 -26.86 43.55 -36.38
N ARG A 17 -25.76 44.16 -36.84
CA ARG A 17 -25.10 44.43 -38.13
C ARG A 17 -24.14 45.61 -37.84
N GLY A 18 -22.86 45.50 -38.20
CA GLY A 18 -21.85 46.58 -38.04
C GLY A 18 -20.68 46.14 -37.14
N GLY A 19 -19.41 46.38 -37.49
CA GLY A 19 -18.83 46.93 -38.73
C GLY A 19 -17.39 46.39 -38.91
N CYS A 20 -16.85 46.42 -40.14
CA CYS A 20 -15.63 45.67 -40.51
C CYS A 20 -14.42 46.55 -40.80
N ARG A 21 -13.23 46.14 -40.36
CA ARG A 21 -11.95 46.28 -41.10
C ARG A 21 -10.91 45.26 -40.63
N ARG A 22 -10.20 44.65 -41.59
CA ARG A 22 -9.03 43.77 -41.38
C ARG A 22 -7.74 44.59 -41.45
N ARG A 23 -6.64 44.09 -40.86
CA ARG A 23 -5.30 44.03 -41.50
C ARG A 23 -4.31 43.14 -40.73
N ASP A 24 -3.38 42.58 -41.49
CA ASP A 24 -2.30 41.63 -41.17
C ASP A 24 -1.46 41.47 -42.48
N PRO A 25 -0.16 41.08 -42.53
CA PRO A 25 0.88 40.89 -41.49
C PRO A 25 2.22 41.65 -41.78
N ARG A 26 3.26 41.32 -40.98
CA ARG A 26 4.74 41.32 -41.26
C ARG A 26 5.59 42.61 -41.20
N GLN A 27 6.83 42.41 -40.69
CA GLN A 27 8.08 43.21 -40.85
C GLN A 27 8.10 44.61 -40.19
N LEU A 28 9.17 45.18 -39.60
CA LEU A 28 10.57 44.81 -39.19
C LEU A 28 10.90 45.70 -37.93
N LEU A 29 12.04 45.71 -37.22
CA LEU A 29 13.42 45.18 -37.34
C LEU A 29 14.01 44.98 -35.90
N GLY A 30 15.33 44.79 -35.74
CA GLY A 30 16.10 44.96 -34.48
C GLY A 30 16.76 46.36 -34.39
N PRO A 31 17.86 46.59 -33.62
CA PRO A 31 18.87 45.60 -33.18
C PRO A 31 19.40 45.71 -31.72
N GLU A 32 20.16 44.67 -31.32
CA GLU A 32 21.43 44.64 -30.53
C GLU A 32 21.62 45.51 -29.26
N HIS A 33 22.14 44.96 -28.14
CA HIS A 33 23.54 44.53 -28.02
C HIS A 33 23.80 43.43 -26.96
N SER A 34 24.79 42.58 -27.25
CA SER A 34 25.62 41.86 -26.26
C SER A 34 27.07 42.32 -26.40
N PRO A 35 27.95 41.96 -25.46
CA PRO A 35 29.07 41.11 -25.90
C PRO A 35 29.32 39.90 -24.99
N LEU A 36 30.02 38.91 -25.55
CA LEU A 36 30.48 37.71 -24.84
C LEU A 36 31.69 38.01 -23.95
N HIS A 37 31.98 37.12 -22.99
CA HIS A 37 33.32 36.52 -22.92
C HIS A 37 33.28 35.09 -22.35
N LEU A 38 34.02 34.18 -22.99
CA LEU A 38 34.25 32.81 -22.54
C LEU A 38 35.65 32.71 -21.90
N VAL A 39 35.76 32.07 -20.73
CA VAL A 39 37.02 31.50 -20.21
C VAL A 39 36.71 30.17 -19.52
N GLY A 40 37.54 29.16 -19.74
CA GLY A 40 37.42 27.81 -19.16
C GLY A 40 38.08 27.65 -17.78
N PRO A 41 38.03 26.44 -17.19
CA PRO A 41 38.44 26.20 -15.81
C PRO A 41 39.95 26.00 -15.62
N PRO A 42 40.51 26.33 -14.43
CA PRO A 42 41.81 25.84 -14.00
C PRO A 42 41.71 24.37 -13.51
N GLY A 43 42.79 23.61 -13.71
CA GLY A 43 42.84 22.18 -13.39
C GLY A 43 43.15 21.84 -11.94
N HIS A 44 43.30 20.54 -11.69
CA HIS A 44 43.90 20.02 -10.44
C HIS A 44 45.29 20.61 -10.20
N ASP A 45 45.63 20.74 -8.92
CA ASP A 45 46.99 20.39 -8.50
C ASP A 45 46.99 19.66 -7.16
N ARG A 46 48.09 18.97 -6.84
CA ARG A 46 48.30 18.23 -5.58
C ARG A 46 49.48 18.84 -4.81
N VAL A 47 49.49 18.61 -3.48
CA VAL A 47 50.64 18.14 -2.65
C VAL A 47 50.56 18.73 -1.24
N GLY A 48 50.87 17.88 -0.25
CA GLY A 48 51.12 18.28 1.14
C GLY A 48 49.86 18.31 2.02
N GLY A 49 49.84 17.74 3.23
CA GLY A 49 50.90 16.97 3.90
C GLY A 49 51.04 17.32 5.38
N ALA A 50 49.97 17.16 6.17
CA ALA A 50 49.96 17.46 7.60
C ALA A 50 49.50 16.24 8.42
N THR A 51 50.44 15.50 9.00
CA THR A 51 50.15 14.45 9.98
C THR A 51 49.81 15.06 11.33
N LEU A 52 48.69 14.66 11.93
CA LEU A 52 48.42 14.87 13.36
C LEU A 52 48.11 13.52 14.03
N ARG A 53 49.03 13.07 14.89
CA ARG A 53 48.85 11.92 15.79
C ARG A 53 48.47 12.42 17.17
N GLN A 54 47.25 12.10 17.62
CA GLN A 54 46.84 11.92 19.02
C GLN A 54 45.86 10.74 19.00
N THR A 55 45.90 9.65 19.78
CA THR A 55 46.44 9.33 21.12
C THR A 55 45.94 10.25 22.24
N ALA A 56 45.19 9.78 23.24
CA ALA A 56 44.60 8.45 23.49
C ALA A 56 43.51 8.57 24.59
N SER A 57 42.84 7.44 24.91
CA SER A 57 42.19 7.14 26.21
C SER A 57 41.17 8.14 26.81
N GLY A 58 39.92 7.71 26.96
CA GLY A 58 38.87 8.52 27.61
C GLY A 58 37.54 7.78 27.87
N GLY A 59 37.59 6.54 28.35
CA GLY A 59 36.37 5.77 28.67
C GLY A 59 35.81 6.10 30.05
N ILE A 60 34.55 6.57 30.13
CA ILE A 60 33.82 6.76 31.40
C ILE A 60 32.36 6.29 31.26
N MET A 61 32.07 5.14 31.86
CA MET A 61 30.77 4.64 32.33
C MET A 61 31.07 3.57 33.41
N PRO A 62 30.18 3.25 34.38
CA PRO A 62 28.89 3.89 34.69
C PRO A 62 28.75 4.34 36.17
N GLY A 63 27.68 5.07 36.47
CA GLY A 63 27.20 5.36 37.83
C GLY A 63 25.93 6.23 37.79
N LEU A 64 24.94 6.12 38.68
CA LEU A 64 24.89 5.38 39.94
C LEU A 64 23.51 4.70 40.12
N LEU A 65 23.46 3.42 40.49
CA LEU A 65 22.20 2.71 40.73
C LEU A 65 21.82 2.79 42.22
N VAL A 66 20.78 3.56 42.57
CA VAL A 66 20.32 3.69 43.96
C VAL A 66 19.33 2.58 44.33
N GLN A 67 19.77 1.63 45.15
CA GLN A 67 18.84 0.72 45.85
C GLN A 67 18.25 1.40 47.09
N ARG A 68 16.94 1.25 47.29
CA ARG A 68 16.34 1.19 48.64
C ARG A 68 15.38 0.00 48.73
N ARG A 69 15.45 -0.74 49.85
CA ARG A 69 14.59 -1.87 50.18
C ARG A 69 13.62 -1.49 51.30
N GLY A 70 12.42 -2.10 51.29
CA GLY A 70 11.75 -2.56 52.50
C GLY A 70 10.63 -1.69 53.09
N GLY A 71 9.53 -2.35 53.48
CA GLY A 71 8.38 -1.77 54.19
C GLY A 71 7.23 -1.36 53.27
N GLY A 72 6.01 -1.93 53.33
CA GLY A 72 5.53 -3.09 54.10
C GLY A 72 4.36 -2.77 55.04
N GLY A 73 3.13 -2.83 54.53
CA GLY A 73 1.89 -2.65 55.31
C GLY A 73 0.65 -2.49 54.40
N PRO A 74 -0.51 -3.08 54.71
CA PRO A 74 -1.67 -3.08 53.81
C PRO A 74 -2.71 -1.98 54.12
N VAL A 75 -3.46 -1.58 53.08
CA VAL A 75 -4.66 -0.70 53.16
C VAL A 75 -5.76 -1.37 52.30
N PRO A 76 -7.05 -1.37 52.71
CA PRO A 76 -7.94 -2.49 52.41
C PRO A 76 -8.76 -2.38 51.12
N ARG A 77 -9.27 -3.53 50.66
CA ARG A 77 -10.35 -3.64 49.66
C ARG A 77 -11.72 -3.46 50.32
N ALA A 78 -12.65 -2.85 49.59
CA ALA A 78 -14.09 -2.81 49.87
C ALA A 78 -14.85 -2.85 48.51
N PRO A 79 -16.14 -3.23 48.45
CA PRO A 79 -16.48 -4.64 48.39
C PRO A 79 -17.19 -5.03 47.07
N SER A 80 -17.14 -6.33 46.75
CA SER A 80 -17.97 -6.93 45.71
C SER A 80 -19.43 -7.04 46.17
N LEU A 81 -20.37 -6.59 45.33
CA LEU A 81 -21.80 -6.85 45.50
C LEU A 81 -22.18 -8.16 44.81
N GLU A 82 -22.96 -9.00 45.48
CA GLU A 82 -23.53 -10.24 44.93
C GLU A 82 -25.03 -10.11 44.64
N ALA A 83 -25.51 -11.02 43.78
CA ALA A 83 -26.90 -11.48 43.67
C ALA A 83 -27.96 -10.51 43.10
N PRO A 84 -29.12 -11.02 42.62
CA PRO A 84 -29.56 -12.43 42.62
C PRO A 84 -29.87 -13.03 41.24
N LEU A 85 -29.87 -14.37 41.20
CA LEU A 85 -30.61 -15.17 40.22
C LEU A 85 -32.11 -15.16 40.56
N VAL A 86 -32.98 -15.21 39.54
CA VAL A 86 -34.19 -16.07 39.41
C VAL A 86 -35.03 -15.58 38.20
N GLY A 87 -35.48 -16.50 37.34
CA GLY A 87 -36.32 -16.15 36.19
C GLY A 87 -36.49 -17.26 35.15
N ARG A 88 -37.18 -18.36 35.49
CA ARG A 88 -37.57 -19.40 34.52
C ARG A 88 -38.92 -19.06 33.85
N CYS A 89 -38.94 -19.04 32.51
CA CYS A 89 -40.03 -19.38 31.56
C CYS A 89 -39.74 -18.71 30.20
N GLY A 90 -40.10 -19.24 29.03
CA GLY A 90 -40.77 -20.50 28.70
C GLY A 90 -40.60 -20.84 27.20
N LEU A 91 -41.17 -21.94 26.70
CA LEU A 91 -40.94 -22.39 25.31
C LEU A 91 -41.70 -21.54 24.27
N ALA A 92 -41.04 -21.21 23.15
CA ALA A 92 -41.69 -20.83 21.89
C ALA A 92 -40.83 -21.23 20.67
N ALA A 93 -41.09 -22.40 20.08
CA ALA A 93 -40.26 -22.95 19.00
C ALA A 93 -40.74 -22.53 17.59
N HIS A 94 -40.23 -21.40 17.08
CA HIS A 94 -40.53 -20.96 15.71
C HIS A 94 -39.61 -21.59 14.65
N ARG A 95 -40.01 -22.76 14.13
CA ARG A 95 -39.46 -23.34 12.90
C ARG A 95 -39.74 -22.43 11.69
N ARG A 96 -38.75 -21.68 11.19
CA ARG A 96 -38.79 -21.10 9.84
C ARG A 96 -38.17 -22.09 8.84
N ARG A 97 -38.93 -22.45 7.80
CA ARG A 97 -38.46 -23.29 6.68
C ARG A 97 -37.70 -22.43 5.65
N PRO A 98 -36.65 -22.94 4.98
CA PRO A 98 -36.14 -22.31 3.78
C PRO A 98 -37.14 -22.42 2.61
N PRO A 99 -37.17 -21.46 1.68
CA PRO A 99 -37.97 -21.58 0.46
C PRO A 99 -37.45 -22.70 -0.45
N ARG A 100 -38.37 -23.40 -1.13
CA ARG A 100 -38.04 -24.50 -2.04
C ARG A 100 -37.73 -24.02 -3.47
N SER A 101 -36.91 -24.81 -4.14
CA SER A 101 -36.53 -24.65 -5.54
C SER A 101 -37.68 -24.75 -6.55
N ARG A 102 -37.55 -23.97 -7.62
CA ARG A 102 -38.05 -24.21 -8.99
C ARG A 102 -36.89 -23.87 -9.91
N GLY A 103 -36.68 -24.48 -11.09
CA GLY A 103 -37.35 -25.60 -11.75
C GLY A 103 -36.77 -25.71 -13.16
N ARG A 104 -36.24 -26.87 -13.55
CA ARG A 104 -35.43 -27.04 -14.78
C ARG A 104 -36.14 -26.61 -16.07
N ARG A 105 -35.37 -26.04 -17.01
CA ARG A 105 -35.46 -26.35 -18.44
C ARG A 105 -34.05 -26.50 -19.05
N GLN A 106 -33.83 -27.59 -19.79
CA GLN A 106 -32.82 -27.69 -20.85
C GLN A 106 -33.56 -27.46 -22.19
N PRO A 107 -32.86 -27.04 -23.26
CA PRO A 107 -32.18 -27.99 -24.16
C PRO A 107 -30.70 -27.58 -24.40
N GLY A 108 -29.86 -28.33 -25.11
CA GLY A 108 -30.01 -29.65 -25.75
C GLY A 108 -28.67 -30.03 -26.42
N ALA A 109 -28.34 -31.32 -26.49
CA ALA A 109 -26.99 -31.75 -26.92
C ALA A 109 -26.87 -31.90 -28.46
N LEU A 110 -25.81 -31.33 -29.03
CA LEU A 110 -25.34 -31.64 -30.39
C LEU A 110 -23.81 -31.75 -30.44
N ARG A 111 -23.33 -32.76 -31.16
CA ARG A 111 -21.95 -33.04 -31.59
C ARG A 111 -22.04 -33.82 -32.91
N PRO A 112 -20.99 -33.85 -33.75
CA PRO A 112 -20.06 -32.77 -34.07
C PRO A 112 -20.02 -32.51 -35.60
N GLY A 113 -19.86 -31.25 -36.01
CA GLY A 113 -19.56 -30.91 -37.41
C GLY A 113 -18.06 -30.68 -37.59
N GLY A 114 -17.39 -31.51 -38.40
CA GLY A 114 -16.00 -31.29 -38.78
C GLY A 114 -15.88 -30.39 -40.01
N TYR A 115 -14.82 -29.58 -40.06
CA TYR A 115 -14.37 -28.91 -41.29
C TYR A 115 -12.84 -28.79 -41.26
N ASP A 116 -12.18 -29.34 -42.28
CA ASP A 116 -10.75 -29.17 -42.50
C ASP A 116 -10.42 -27.74 -42.96
N GLY A 117 -9.31 -27.18 -42.48
CA GLY A 117 -8.95 -25.79 -42.73
C GLY A 117 -7.50 -25.46 -42.39
N ARG A 118 -6.53 -26.06 -43.10
CA ARG A 118 -5.13 -25.61 -43.07
C ARG A 118 -4.96 -24.32 -43.89
N PRO A 119 -4.23 -23.32 -43.38
CA PRO A 119 -3.41 -22.43 -44.20
C PRO A 119 -1.94 -22.88 -44.23
N ALA A 120 -1.20 -22.43 -45.24
CA ALA A 120 0.22 -22.74 -45.41
C ALA A 120 1.12 -22.04 -44.37
N GLY A 121 2.31 -22.61 -44.13
CA GLY A 121 3.33 -22.00 -43.28
C GLY A 121 4.16 -20.93 -43.99
N GLY A 122 4.70 -20.00 -43.22
CA GLY A 122 5.77 -19.06 -43.59
C GLY A 122 6.85 -19.05 -42.51
N PRO A 123 8.08 -18.61 -42.81
CA PRO A 123 9.22 -18.73 -41.90
C PRO A 123 9.10 -17.77 -40.70
N ALA A 124 9.48 -18.26 -39.51
CA ALA A 124 9.57 -17.44 -38.31
C ALA A 124 10.86 -16.59 -38.32
N PRO A 125 10.80 -15.29 -37.96
CA PRO A 125 12.00 -14.49 -37.70
C PRO A 125 12.67 -14.97 -36.41
N ALA A 126 14.01 -15.00 -36.42
CA ALA A 126 14.78 -15.60 -35.33
C ALA A 126 15.05 -14.64 -34.15
N GLY A 127 15.17 -15.21 -32.96
CA GLY A 127 16.11 -14.71 -31.95
C GLY A 127 15.68 -13.50 -31.10
N LEU A 128 14.66 -13.67 -30.25
CA LEU A 128 14.64 -12.98 -28.96
C LEU A 128 14.75 -14.01 -27.84
N VAL A 129 15.80 -13.93 -27.02
CA VAL A 129 16.09 -14.91 -25.98
C VAL A 129 15.11 -14.74 -24.82
N ARG A 130 14.03 -15.52 -24.85
CA ARG A 130 13.10 -15.63 -23.72
C ARG A 130 13.77 -16.38 -22.58
N GLY A 131 13.98 -15.70 -21.47
CA GLY A 131 14.30 -16.30 -20.17
C GLY A 131 13.09 -17.02 -19.56
N HIS A 132 12.49 -17.95 -20.31
CA HIS A 132 11.47 -18.87 -19.79
C HIS A 132 12.17 -19.91 -18.92
N PHE A 133 12.29 -19.63 -17.62
CA PHE A 133 12.48 -20.68 -16.63
C PHE A 133 11.32 -21.68 -16.78
N GLY A 134 11.65 -22.96 -16.95
CA GLY A 134 10.65 -23.98 -17.22
C GLY A 134 9.71 -24.16 -16.04
N VAL A 135 8.46 -23.71 -16.18
CA VAL A 135 7.38 -23.99 -15.22
C VAL A 135 7.09 -25.50 -15.28
N GLU A 136 7.57 -26.25 -14.29
CA GLU A 136 7.32 -27.68 -14.20
C GLU A 136 5.81 -27.94 -14.04
N ALA A 137 5.33 -29.05 -14.62
CA ALA A 137 3.91 -29.37 -14.65
C ALA A 137 3.33 -29.57 -13.23
N GLY A 138 2.60 -28.57 -12.75
CA GLY A 138 2.04 -28.51 -11.38
C GLY A 138 2.56 -27.34 -10.53
N SER A 139 3.58 -26.62 -10.99
CA SER A 139 4.06 -25.39 -10.34
C SER A 139 3.26 -24.15 -10.78
N MET A 140 2.98 -23.24 -9.85
CA MET A 140 2.17 -22.03 -10.10
C MET A 140 3.02 -20.81 -10.45
N ASN A 141 2.46 -19.86 -11.18
CA ASN A 141 2.98 -18.49 -11.24
C ASN A 141 2.60 -17.68 -9.98
N ALA A 142 3.11 -16.46 -9.84
CA ALA A 142 2.91 -15.67 -8.61
C ALA A 142 1.49 -15.11 -8.47
N GLN A 143 0.84 -14.74 -9.58
CA GLN A 143 -0.58 -14.36 -9.59
C GLN A 143 -1.48 -15.54 -9.15
N GLU A 144 -1.26 -16.71 -9.74
CA GLU A 144 -1.98 -17.95 -9.41
C GLU A 144 -1.82 -18.33 -7.93
N ARG A 145 -0.60 -18.25 -7.40
CA ARG A 145 -0.29 -18.57 -6.00
C ARG A 145 -0.93 -17.58 -5.03
N PHE A 146 -0.83 -16.28 -5.29
CA PHE A 146 -1.49 -15.25 -4.48
C PHE A 146 -3.02 -15.45 -4.47
N HIS A 147 -3.61 -15.65 -5.64
CA HIS A 147 -5.03 -15.96 -5.78
C HIS A 147 -5.39 -17.24 -5.01
N ALA A 148 -4.58 -18.29 -5.09
CA ALA A 148 -4.85 -19.54 -4.40
C ALA A 148 -4.77 -19.39 -2.86
N VAL A 149 -3.80 -18.64 -2.32
CA VAL A 149 -3.75 -18.31 -0.89
C VAL A 149 -5.00 -17.53 -0.48
N MET A 150 -5.28 -16.40 -1.13
CA MET A 150 -6.31 -15.45 -0.68
C MET A 150 -7.75 -15.96 -0.82
N HIS A 151 -7.94 -17.10 -1.49
CA HIS A 151 -9.21 -17.80 -1.68
C HIS A 151 -9.24 -19.23 -1.10
N TYR A 152 -8.30 -19.60 -0.24
CA TYR A 152 -8.24 -20.91 0.42
C TYR A 152 -8.22 -22.12 -0.54
N MET A 153 -7.57 -21.95 -1.69
CA MET A 153 -7.44 -22.99 -2.71
C MET A 153 -6.16 -23.82 -2.52
N PRO A 154 -6.11 -25.06 -3.05
CA PRO A 154 -4.87 -25.81 -3.20
C PRO A 154 -3.82 -25.01 -3.98
N ARG A 155 -2.57 -25.10 -3.54
CA ARG A 155 -1.41 -24.36 -4.06
C ARG A 155 -0.14 -25.16 -3.89
N ASP A 156 0.92 -24.79 -4.59
CA ASP A 156 2.24 -25.41 -4.47
C ASP A 156 2.92 -25.05 -3.13
N ARG A 157 3.00 -23.76 -2.82
CA ARG A 157 3.63 -23.19 -1.61
C ARG A 157 2.98 -21.86 -1.21
N SER A 158 3.41 -21.27 -0.10
CA SER A 158 3.18 -19.86 0.18
C SER A 158 3.99 -18.97 -0.77
N PRO A 159 3.51 -17.76 -1.12
CA PRO A 159 4.37 -16.65 -1.49
C PRO A 159 5.44 -16.40 -0.42
N ILE A 160 6.64 -16.03 -0.83
CA ILE A 160 7.69 -15.50 0.05
C ILE A 160 7.76 -13.99 -0.21
N MET A 161 7.30 -13.21 0.77
CA MET A 161 7.03 -11.79 0.71
C MET A 161 7.52 -11.08 1.99
N ASP A 162 7.58 -9.76 1.96
CA ASP A 162 7.97 -8.90 3.09
C ASP A 162 7.16 -7.59 3.09
N PHE A 163 7.16 -6.85 4.20
CA PHE A 163 6.75 -5.44 4.19
C PHE A 163 7.81 -4.59 3.49
N GLY A 164 9.09 -4.86 3.76
CA GLY A 164 10.24 -4.10 3.27
C GLY A 164 11.18 -3.70 4.41
N PHE A 165 12.00 -2.69 4.18
CA PHE A 165 13.16 -2.37 5.02
C PHE A 165 13.22 -0.86 5.31
N TRP A 166 13.89 -0.47 6.39
CA TRP A 166 14.35 0.91 6.54
C TRP A 166 15.63 1.09 5.71
N ASP A 167 15.88 2.30 5.20
CA ASP A 167 17.09 2.59 4.40
C ASP A 167 18.37 2.49 5.26
N GLU A 168 18.23 2.75 6.57
CA GLU A 168 19.20 2.51 7.62
C GLU A 168 19.58 1.02 7.70
N THR A 169 18.60 0.11 7.66
CA THR A 169 18.80 -1.34 7.70
C THR A 169 19.61 -1.80 6.49
N LEU A 170 19.21 -1.39 5.28
CA LEU A 170 19.94 -1.69 4.05
C LEU A 170 21.34 -1.05 4.00
N THR A 171 21.56 0.04 4.73
CA THR A 171 22.87 0.70 4.88
C THR A 171 23.77 -0.06 5.85
N ILE A 172 23.26 -0.46 7.02
CA ILE A 172 24.01 -1.28 7.99
C ILE A 172 24.35 -2.66 7.41
N TRP A 173 23.42 -3.28 6.66
CA TRP A 173 23.64 -4.58 6.04
C TRP A 173 24.75 -4.57 4.97
N GLN A 174 25.12 -3.42 4.39
CA GLN A 174 26.27 -3.34 3.47
C GLN A 174 27.59 -3.71 4.17
N ALA A 175 27.77 -3.31 5.43
CA ALA A 175 28.91 -3.74 6.25
C ALA A 175 28.85 -5.24 6.64
N GLN A 176 27.67 -5.88 6.49
CA GLN A 176 27.44 -7.30 6.76
C GLN A 176 27.45 -8.15 5.46
N GLY A 177 27.71 -7.53 4.29
CA GLY A 177 27.85 -8.21 3.00
C GLY A 177 26.66 -8.06 2.03
N TYR A 178 25.64 -7.26 2.34
CA TYR A 178 24.59 -6.89 1.37
C TYR A 178 25.20 -6.02 0.25
N PRO A 179 24.97 -6.30 -1.05
CA PRO A 179 25.61 -5.54 -2.12
C PRO A 179 25.02 -4.12 -2.22
N LYS A 180 25.88 -3.09 -2.12
CA LYS A 180 25.46 -1.69 -2.26
C LYS A 180 24.76 -1.46 -3.61
N GLY A 181 23.54 -0.92 -3.56
CA GLY A 181 22.73 -0.66 -4.75
C GLY A 181 22.04 -1.88 -5.36
N ALA A 182 22.08 -3.06 -4.72
CA ALA A 182 21.17 -4.13 -5.05
C ALA A 182 19.73 -3.76 -4.69
N ASP A 183 18.78 -4.20 -5.52
CA ASP A 183 17.37 -4.28 -5.15
C ASP A 183 17.18 -5.41 -4.12
N PRO A 184 16.47 -5.18 -3.00
CA PRO A 184 16.37 -6.15 -1.92
C PRO A 184 15.48 -7.34 -2.29
N ASP A 185 14.39 -7.13 -3.04
CA ASP A 185 13.49 -8.21 -3.44
C ASP A 185 14.19 -9.19 -4.39
N ILE A 186 15.02 -8.68 -5.29
CA ILE A 186 15.88 -9.51 -6.15
C ILE A 186 16.98 -10.19 -5.33
N PHE A 187 17.64 -9.49 -4.39
CA PHE A 187 18.71 -10.09 -3.58
C PHE A 187 18.21 -11.18 -2.62
N PHE A 188 17.05 -10.99 -2.00
CA PHE A 188 16.43 -11.97 -1.10
C PHE A 188 15.55 -13.00 -1.84
N GLY A 189 15.41 -12.85 -3.17
CA GLY A 189 14.66 -13.76 -4.02
C GLY A 189 13.17 -13.83 -3.68
N MET A 190 12.55 -12.68 -3.41
CA MET A 190 11.12 -12.56 -3.12
C MET A 190 10.26 -12.87 -4.34
N ASP A 191 9.05 -13.39 -4.12
CA ASP A 191 8.03 -13.41 -5.16
C ASP A 191 7.61 -11.96 -5.54
N PRO A 192 7.08 -11.71 -6.75
CA PRO A 192 6.50 -10.42 -7.11
C PRO A 192 5.43 -9.97 -6.10
N GLN A 193 5.65 -8.80 -5.49
CA GLN A 193 4.85 -8.28 -4.40
C GLN A 193 4.57 -6.80 -4.57
N TRP A 194 3.44 -6.34 -4.03
CA TRP A 194 3.08 -4.91 -3.89
C TRP A 194 3.03 -4.09 -5.19
N ILE A 195 3.04 -4.74 -6.36
CA ILE A 195 2.94 -4.06 -7.65
C ILE A 195 1.51 -3.51 -7.80
N VAL A 196 1.35 -2.20 -7.74
CA VAL A 196 0.08 -1.50 -7.98
C VAL A 196 0.09 -0.76 -9.32
N ALA A 197 -1.09 -0.56 -9.93
CA ALA A 197 -1.20 0.33 -11.08
C ALA A 197 -0.93 1.80 -10.66
N PRO A 198 -0.09 2.55 -11.41
CA PRO A 198 0.33 3.91 -11.03
C PRO A 198 -0.74 4.96 -11.36
N ILE A 199 -1.86 4.91 -10.64
CA ILE A 199 -2.97 5.87 -10.74
C ILE A 199 -3.00 6.79 -9.51
N ASN A 200 -3.31 8.08 -9.70
CA ASN A 200 -3.35 9.07 -8.62
C ASN A 200 -4.77 9.26 -8.08
N VAL A 201 -5.10 8.50 -7.02
CA VAL A 201 -6.31 8.66 -6.20
C VAL A 201 -6.19 9.72 -5.09
N HIS A 202 -5.03 10.37 -4.96
CA HIS A 202 -4.70 11.37 -3.94
C HIS A 202 -4.96 12.81 -4.44
N LEU A 203 -4.26 13.82 -3.91
CA LEU A 203 -4.39 15.21 -4.36
C LEU A 203 -3.90 15.35 -5.82
N CYS A 204 -4.70 15.99 -6.67
CA CYS A 204 -4.37 16.24 -8.07
C CYS A 204 -4.87 17.63 -8.50
N PRO A 205 -3.98 18.60 -8.80
CA PRO A 205 -2.54 18.54 -8.58
C PRO A 205 -2.20 18.47 -7.08
N ALA A 206 -1.07 17.86 -6.75
CA ALA A 206 -0.45 17.99 -5.43
C ALA A 206 0.02 19.43 -5.17
N PHE A 207 0.36 19.76 -3.93
CA PHE A 207 1.04 21.02 -3.64
C PHE A 207 2.48 21.00 -4.19
N PRO A 208 3.08 22.15 -4.53
CA PRO A 208 4.50 22.21 -4.88
C PRO A 208 5.34 21.95 -3.63
N HIS A 209 6.32 21.04 -3.74
CA HIS A 209 7.33 20.87 -2.70
C HIS A 209 8.22 22.12 -2.65
N VAL A 210 8.38 22.73 -1.47
CA VAL A 210 9.15 23.96 -1.26
C VAL A 210 10.02 23.81 -0.03
N VAL A 211 11.35 23.84 -0.21
CA VAL A 211 12.28 24.06 0.91
C VAL A 211 12.12 25.51 1.37
N MET A 212 11.67 25.70 2.61
CA MET A 212 11.40 27.02 3.19
C MET A 212 12.59 27.55 3.99
N GLU A 213 13.37 26.66 4.62
CA GLU A 213 14.56 27.01 5.41
C GLU A 213 15.52 25.82 5.47
N GLU A 214 16.80 26.02 5.17
CA GLU A 214 17.84 25.00 5.39
C GLU A 214 18.50 25.16 6.77
N ARG A 215 18.65 24.05 7.50
CA ARG A 215 19.18 23.99 8.87
C ARG A 215 20.28 22.93 8.99
N GLY A 216 21.30 23.04 8.15
CA GLY A 216 22.44 22.11 8.16
C GLY A 216 22.06 20.72 7.68
N ASP A 217 21.99 19.75 8.60
CA ASP A 217 21.52 18.38 8.39
C ASP A 217 19.98 18.26 8.38
N GLN A 218 19.27 19.29 8.83
CA GLN A 218 17.81 19.41 8.77
C GLN A 218 17.35 20.47 7.76
N GLU A 219 16.06 20.46 7.46
CA GLU A 219 15.37 21.46 6.65
C GLU A 219 13.89 21.58 7.04
N VAL A 220 13.34 22.78 6.89
CA VAL A 220 11.90 23.02 6.94
C VAL A 220 11.38 23.02 5.51
N VAL A 221 10.50 22.09 5.19
CA VAL A 221 9.86 22.00 3.87
C VAL A 221 8.35 22.19 4.00
N ARG A 222 7.71 22.58 2.90
CA ARG A 222 6.31 22.23 2.63
C ARG A 222 6.29 21.12 1.58
N ASP A 223 5.54 20.08 1.85
CA ASP A 223 5.46 18.87 1.01
C ASP A 223 4.32 18.90 -0.02
N HIS A 224 4.13 17.77 -0.69
CA HIS A 224 3.09 17.57 -1.70
C HIS A 224 1.68 17.44 -1.12
N GLU A 225 1.54 17.12 0.18
CA GLU A 225 0.28 17.16 0.93
C GLU A 225 -0.09 18.58 1.39
N GLY A 226 0.85 19.53 1.33
CA GLY A 226 0.69 20.89 1.82
C GLY A 226 0.95 21.04 3.32
N VAL A 227 1.58 20.06 3.95
CA VAL A 227 2.03 20.11 5.35
C VAL A 227 3.42 20.75 5.39
N THR A 228 3.66 21.62 6.37
CA THR A 228 4.99 22.19 6.62
C THR A 228 5.66 21.40 7.75
N LYS A 229 6.76 20.71 7.44
CA LYS A 229 7.46 19.77 8.33
C LYS A 229 8.95 20.08 8.44
N LEU A 230 9.51 19.86 9.64
CA LEU A 230 10.95 19.81 9.89
C LEU A 230 11.41 18.35 9.70
N GLN A 231 12.29 18.13 8.74
CA GLN A 231 12.81 16.81 8.39
C GLN A 231 14.34 16.79 8.38
N GLY A 232 14.93 15.59 8.53
CA GLY A 232 16.35 15.37 8.29
C GLY A 232 16.60 15.17 6.80
N LYS A 233 17.70 15.72 6.28
CA LYS A 233 18.17 15.50 4.90
C LYS A 233 18.79 14.12 4.68
N PHE A 234 19.15 13.47 5.79
CA PHE A 234 19.74 12.14 5.82
C PHE A 234 19.12 11.34 6.96
N LEU A 235 18.86 10.06 6.69
CA LEU A 235 18.24 9.07 7.57
C LEU A 235 16.75 9.34 7.87
N GLY A 236 15.94 8.31 7.65
CA GLY A 236 14.48 8.38 7.76
C GLY A 236 14.03 8.44 9.23
N SER A 237 13.30 9.49 9.57
CA SER A 237 12.56 9.59 10.84
C SER A 237 11.26 10.33 10.62
N ILE A 238 10.24 10.06 11.45
CA ILE A 238 8.91 10.71 11.33
C ILE A 238 9.11 12.23 11.45
N PRO A 239 8.82 13.03 10.38
CA PRO A 239 9.09 14.46 10.40
C PRO A 239 8.29 15.17 11.48
N ARG A 240 8.87 16.22 12.08
CA ARG A 240 8.13 17.05 13.03
C ARG A 240 7.27 18.05 12.27
N HIS A 241 5.96 17.85 12.29
CA HIS A 241 4.99 18.81 11.76
C HIS A 241 5.12 20.17 12.47
N LEU A 242 5.03 21.26 11.71
CA LEU A 242 5.13 22.64 12.18
C LEU A 242 3.89 23.48 11.84
N ASP A 243 3.31 23.30 10.65
CA ASP A 243 2.05 23.91 10.24
C ASP A 243 1.33 23.06 9.19
N HIS A 244 0.02 23.26 9.03
CA HIS A 244 -0.84 22.51 8.10
C HIS A 244 -1.57 23.47 7.16
N THR A 245 -1.66 23.20 5.86
CA THR A 245 -2.47 24.05 4.96
C THR A 245 -3.97 23.86 5.19
N LEU A 246 -4.42 22.67 5.62
CA LEU A 246 -5.80 22.41 6.04
C LEU A 246 -5.97 22.75 7.53
N LYS A 247 -6.83 23.73 7.85
CA LYS A 247 -7.09 24.17 9.23
C LYS A 247 -8.58 24.23 9.58
N ASP A 248 -9.42 24.45 8.58
CA ASP A 248 -10.81 24.90 8.76
C ASP A 248 -11.64 24.70 7.47
N ARG A 249 -12.87 25.22 7.49
CA ARG A 249 -13.80 25.22 6.35
C ARG A 249 -13.28 26.00 5.13
N GLU A 250 -12.57 27.11 5.33
CA GLU A 250 -12.15 28.00 4.24
C GLU A 250 -10.96 27.41 3.46
N SER A 251 -9.97 26.89 4.20
CA SER A 251 -8.83 26.14 3.67
C SER A 251 -9.27 24.82 3.01
N TRP A 252 -10.27 24.11 3.55
CA TRP A 252 -10.88 22.96 2.87
C TRP A 252 -11.42 23.34 1.49
N GLU A 253 -12.31 24.35 1.42
CA GLU A 253 -13.00 24.74 0.19
C GLU A 253 -12.04 25.35 -0.85
N ARG A 254 -11.05 26.14 -0.42
CA ARG A 254 -10.09 26.80 -1.32
C ARG A 254 -8.96 25.88 -1.77
N GLU A 255 -8.38 25.10 -0.86
CA GLU A 255 -7.13 24.39 -1.12
C GLU A 255 -7.34 22.89 -1.37
N PHE A 256 -8.14 22.18 -0.58
CA PHE A 256 -8.19 20.72 -0.64
C PHE A 256 -9.28 20.20 -1.58
N ARG A 257 -10.51 20.69 -1.46
CA ARG A 257 -11.65 20.25 -2.27
C ARG A 257 -11.41 20.33 -3.79
N PRO A 258 -10.79 21.39 -4.36
CA PRO A 258 -10.53 21.45 -5.81
C PRO A 258 -9.51 20.42 -6.30
N ARG A 259 -8.63 19.93 -5.42
CA ARG A 259 -7.61 18.90 -5.73
C ARG A 259 -8.17 17.46 -5.61
N LEU A 260 -9.46 17.33 -5.26
CA LEU A 260 -10.20 16.09 -5.09
C LEU A 260 -11.31 15.92 -6.15
N GLU A 261 -11.23 16.62 -7.28
CA GLU A 261 -12.03 16.30 -8.46
C GLU A 261 -11.54 14.97 -9.07
N GLY A 262 -12.38 13.93 -8.99
CA GLY A 262 -12.10 12.62 -9.55
C GLY A 262 -12.21 12.59 -11.08
N GLY A 263 -11.69 11.53 -11.71
CA GLY A 263 -11.84 11.32 -13.16
C GLY A 263 -11.01 12.24 -14.08
N VAL A 264 -10.38 13.30 -13.56
CA VAL A 264 -9.57 14.23 -14.38
C VAL A 264 -8.38 13.51 -15.03
N PRO A 265 -8.02 13.78 -16.31
CA PRO A 265 -7.01 13.01 -17.04
C PRO A 265 -5.63 12.96 -16.39
N ALA A 266 -5.26 13.98 -15.62
CA ALA A 266 -3.98 14.07 -14.90
C ALA A 266 -3.81 13.04 -13.77
N ARG A 267 -4.86 12.25 -13.45
CA ARG A 267 -4.79 11.13 -12.50
C ARG A 267 -4.23 9.84 -13.10
N TYR A 268 -4.03 9.79 -14.41
CA TYR A 268 -3.60 8.59 -15.13
C TYR A 268 -2.28 8.83 -15.89
N PRO A 269 -1.42 7.83 -16.05
CA PRO A 269 -0.26 7.91 -16.92
C PRO A 269 -0.66 8.20 -18.37
N ALA A 270 0.16 8.98 -19.09
CA ALA A 270 -0.09 9.28 -20.51
C ALA A 270 -0.06 8.03 -21.41
N ASP A 271 0.62 6.96 -20.96
CA ASP A 271 0.71 5.65 -21.60
C ASP A 271 -0.30 4.62 -21.03
N TRP A 272 -1.31 5.05 -20.25
CA TRP A 272 -2.29 4.15 -19.62
C TRP A 272 -2.87 3.06 -20.56
N PRO A 273 -3.25 3.34 -21.84
CA PRO A 273 -3.72 2.29 -22.75
C PRO A 273 -2.69 1.17 -23.04
N ALA A 274 -1.39 1.48 -23.01
CA ALA A 274 -0.32 0.49 -23.16
C ALA A 274 -0.09 -0.31 -21.86
N LEU A 275 -0.25 0.34 -20.70
CA LEU A 275 -0.25 -0.34 -19.39
C LEU A 275 -1.42 -1.32 -19.26
N VAL A 276 -2.63 -0.93 -19.69
CA VAL A 276 -3.81 -1.82 -19.73
C VAL A 276 -3.51 -3.11 -20.51
N GLU A 277 -2.91 -3.02 -21.70
CA GLU A 277 -2.53 -4.20 -22.49
C GLU A 277 -1.43 -5.03 -21.80
N LYS A 278 -0.40 -4.38 -21.24
CA LYS A 278 0.66 -5.05 -20.45
C LYS A 278 0.09 -5.83 -19.26
N TYR A 279 -0.95 -5.31 -18.60
CA TYR A 279 -1.56 -5.95 -17.43
C TYR A 279 -2.48 -7.12 -17.74
N ARG A 280 -2.96 -7.30 -18.98
CA ARG A 280 -3.82 -8.43 -19.39
C ARG A 280 -3.11 -9.78 -19.33
N CYS A 281 -1.82 -9.80 -19.66
CA CYS A 281 -1.02 -11.01 -19.83
C CYS A 281 0.21 -10.99 -18.91
N ARG A 282 -0.03 -11.00 -17.59
CA ARG A 282 0.99 -10.99 -16.54
C ARG A 282 1.03 -12.32 -15.77
N ASP A 283 2.07 -12.50 -14.97
CA ASP A 283 2.33 -13.67 -14.11
C ASP A 283 2.51 -13.29 -12.62
N TYR A 284 2.24 -12.03 -12.27
CA TYR A 284 2.38 -11.44 -10.94
C TYR A 284 1.08 -10.83 -10.40
N PRO A 285 0.89 -10.74 -9.06
CA PRO A 285 -0.21 -10.02 -8.45
C PRO A 285 -0.16 -8.53 -8.80
N LEU A 286 -1.28 -7.96 -9.27
CA LEU A 286 -1.41 -6.53 -9.55
C LEU A 286 -2.54 -5.93 -8.70
N GLY A 287 -2.19 -4.94 -7.89
CA GLY A 287 -3.14 -4.19 -7.08
C GLY A 287 -3.59 -2.87 -7.70
N VAL A 288 -4.58 -2.24 -7.07
CA VAL A 288 -4.99 -0.86 -7.33
C VAL A 288 -5.13 -0.09 -6.02
N ASN A 289 -4.65 1.16 -5.99
CA ASN A 289 -4.77 2.02 -4.81
C ASN A 289 -6.23 2.50 -4.67
N ALA A 290 -6.86 2.13 -3.55
CA ALA A 290 -8.23 2.50 -3.19
C ALA A 290 -8.30 3.60 -2.10
N GLY A 291 -7.14 4.13 -1.68
CA GLY A 291 -7.02 5.41 -0.96
C GLY A 291 -7.11 5.33 0.57
N SER A 292 -7.43 6.46 1.18
CA SER A 292 -7.52 6.64 2.64
C SER A 292 -8.67 7.59 2.98
N LEU A 293 -9.48 7.25 3.98
CA LEU A 293 -10.62 8.04 4.42
C LEU A 293 -10.34 8.88 5.66
N TYR A 294 -9.45 8.44 6.55
CA TYR A 294 -9.03 9.16 7.75
C TYR A 294 -7.53 9.46 7.75
N GLY A 295 -6.68 8.51 7.32
CA GLY A 295 -5.21 8.67 7.32
C GLY A 295 -4.74 9.91 6.57
N TRP A 296 -5.26 10.15 5.36
CA TRP A 296 -4.96 11.38 4.60
C TRP A 296 -5.47 12.65 5.31
N LEU A 297 -6.70 12.66 5.84
CA LEU A 297 -7.23 13.83 6.56
C LEU A 297 -6.39 14.14 7.82
N ARG A 298 -5.92 13.09 8.51
CA ARG A 298 -5.03 13.14 9.67
C ARG A 298 -3.66 13.70 9.30
N ASN A 299 -3.13 13.37 8.12
CA ASN A 299 -1.91 13.99 7.61
C ASN A 299 -2.15 15.46 7.26
N TRP A 300 -3.14 15.77 6.40
CA TRP A 300 -3.35 17.11 5.85
C TRP A 300 -3.65 18.16 6.92
N MET A 301 -4.44 17.80 7.94
CA MET A 301 -4.89 18.68 9.01
C MET A 301 -4.08 18.56 10.31
N GLY A 302 -3.40 17.42 10.52
CA GLY A 302 -2.77 17.07 11.79
C GLY A 302 -3.72 16.38 12.77
N LEU A 303 -3.19 15.42 13.54
CA LEU A 303 -3.98 14.55 14.41
C LEU A 303 -4.81 15.31 15.45
N GLU A 304 -4.24 16.32 16.11
CA GLU A 304 -4.93 17.10 17.15
C GLU A 304 -6.09 17.90 16.56
N ALA A 305 -5.83 18.67 15.50
CA ALA A 305 -6.85 19.51 14.86
C ALA A 305 -7.98 18.67 14.24
N LEU A 306 -7.69 17.53 13.61
CA LEU A 306 -8.73 16.61 13.13
C LEU A 306 -9.55 16.02 14.29
N SER A 307 -8.89 15.68 15.40
CA SER A 307 -9.57 15.13 16.60
C SER A 307 -10.53 16.14 17.23
N VAL A 308 -10.19 17.43 17.23
CA VAL A 308 -11.08 18.52 17.66
C VAL A 308 -12.21 18.72 16.65
N LEU A 309 -11.91 18.77 15.35
CA LEU A 309 -12.90 19.01 14.29
C LEU A 309 -14.05 17.98 14.30
N VAL A 310 -13.76 16.71 14.64
CA VAL A 310 -14.77 15.65 14.76
C VAL A 310 -15.87 16.01 15.77
N TYR A 311 -15.60 16.87 16.75
CA TYR A 311 -16.60 17.41 17.69
C TYR A 311 -17.13 18.78 17.25
N ASP A 312 -16.25 19.71 16.85
CA ASP A 312 -16.62 21.12 16.61
C ASP A 312 -17.37 21.36 15.28
N ASP A 313 -16.97 20.70 14.17
CA ASP A 313 -17.76 20.62 12.94
C ASP A 313 -17.73 19.21 12.36
N PHE A 314 -18.47 18.31 13.01
CA PHE A 314 -18.75 16.96 12.52
C PHE A 314 -19.37 16.94 11.10
N ARG A 315 -19.97 18.04 10.63
CA ARG A 315 -20.47 18.13 9.23
C ARG A 315 -19.32 18.31 8.25
N LEU A 316 -18.31 19.13 8.56
CA LEU A 316 -17.07 19.21 7.77
C LEU A 316 -16.39 17.84 7.73
N PHE A 317 -16.19 17.18 8.88
CA PHE A 317 -15.57 15.85 8.91
C PHE A 317 -16.29 14.84 8.00
N ARG A 318 -17.62 14.74 8.10
CA ARG A 318 -18.44 13.85 7.24
C ARG A 318 -18.39 14.23 5.77
N GLU A 319 -18.28 15.52 5.45
CA GLU A 319 -18.16 16.02 4.08
C GLU A 319 -16.79 15.70 3.48
N MET A 320 -15.71 15.90 4.22
CA MET A 320 -14.34 15.57 3.80
C MET A 320 -14.22 14.07 3.48
N VAL A 321 -14.60 13.19 4.41
CA VAL A 321 -14.59 11.73 4.20
C VAL A 321 -15.39 11.33 2.96
N ARG A 322 -16.60 11.87 2.79
CA ARG A 322 -17.45 11.58 1.61
C ARG A 322 -16.81 12.08 0.30
N THR A 323 -16.12 13.21 0.34
CA THR A 323 -15.48 13.85 -0.83
C THR A 323 -14.24 13.09 -1.27
N VAL A 324 -13.39 12.66 -0.32
CA VAL A 324 -12.26 11.78 -0.59
C VAL A 324 -12.73 10.44 -1.16
N ALA A 325 -13.75 9.82 -0.55
CA ALA A 325 -14.35 8.59 -1.09
C ALA A 325 -14.92 8.77 -2.51
N GLN A 326 -15.49 9.94 -2.83
CA GLN A 326 -15.98 10.25 -4.18
C GLN A 326 -14.82 10.37 -5.18
N CYS A 327 -13.75 11.09 -4.82
CA CYS A 327 -12.53 11.22 -5.61
C CYS A 327 -11.93 9.86 -5.97
N VAL A 328 -11.84 8.94 -4.99
CA VAL A 328 -11.43 7.55 -5.19
C VAL A 328 -12.35 6.85 -6.19
N ILE A 329 -13.66 6.84 -5.95
CA ILE A 329 -14.67 6.14 -6.79
C ILE A 329 -14.62 6.59 -8.25
N ASP A 330 -14.56 7.91 -8.49
CA ASP A 330 -14.58 8.48 -9.84
C ASP A 330 -13.22 8.35 -10.56
N THR A 331 -12.15 8.04 -9.82
CA THR A 331 -10.81 7.73 -10.38
C THR A 331 -10.62 6.23 -10.63
N LEU A 332 -11.18 5.37 -9.77
CA LEU A 332 -11.17 3.92 -9.96
C LEU A 332 -12.07 3.47 -11.11
N ARG A 333 -13.24 4.10 -11.28
CA ARG A 333 -14.25 3.67 -12.25
C ARG A 333 -13.70 3.49 -13.68
N PRO A 334 -13.05 4.49 -14.32
CA PRO A 334 -12.53 4.32 -15.68
C PRO A 334 -11.39 3.29 -15.79
N VAL A 335 -10.66 3.07 -14.69
CA VAL A 335 -9.55 2.10 -14.60
C VAL A 335 -10.06 0.67 -14.55
N LEU A 336 -11.15 0.43 -13.81
CA LEU A 336 -11.84 -0.86 -13.74
C LEU A 336 -12.62 -1.15 -15.03
N GLU A 337 -13.35 -0.15 -15.56
CA GLU A 337 -14.13 -0.25 -16.81
C GLU A 337 -13.22 -0.46 -18.05
N ALA A 338 -11.92 -0.14 -17.98
CA ALA A 338 -10.93 -0.47 -19.03
C ALA A 338 -10.62 -1.98 -19.17
N GLY A 339 -11.14 -2.83 -18.28
CA GLY A 339 -10.98 -4.28 -18.34
C GLY A 339 -9.64 -4.80 -17.81
N VAL A 340 -8.99 -4.05 -16.91
CA VAL A 340 -7.85 -4.57 -16.14
C VAL A 340 -8.41 -5.38 -14.97
N ARG A 341 -8.24 -6.70 -15.00
CA ARG A 341 -8.47 -7.53 -13.81
C ARG A 341 -7.34 -7.25 -12.81
N PHE A 342 -7.65 -6.65 -11.68
CA PHE A 342 -6.76 -6.57 -10.52
C PHE A 342 -6.92 -7.81 -9.63
N ASP A 343 -5.89 -8.16 -8.87
CA ASP A 343 -5.95 -9.29 -7.91
C ASP A 343 -6.25 -8.83 -6.48
N TYR A 344 -6.04 -7.54 -6.19
CA TYR A 344 -6.38 -6.91 -4.92
C TYR A 344 -6.59 -5.40 -5.06
N ALA A 345 -7.21 -4.78 -4.06
CA ALA A 345 -7.16 -3.34 -3.83
C ALA A 345 -6.41 -3.03 -2.53
N LEU A 346 -5.76 -1.87 -2.45
CA LEU A 346 -4.99 -1.42 -1.28
C LEU A 346 -5.52 -0.07 -0.76
N LEU A 347 -6.00 -0.07 0.49
CA LEU A 347 -6.31 1.10 1.30
C LEU A 347 -5.18 1.33 2.30
N TRP A 348 -5.06 2.55 2.82
CA TRP A 348 -4.13 2.90 3.92
C TRP A 348 -4.81 3.85 4.90
N GLU A 349 -4.57 3.74 6.21
CA GLU A 349 -5.23 4.58 7.22
C GLU A 349 -4.35 5.01 8.40
N ASP A 350 -3.48 4.12 8.92
CA ASP A 350 -2.72 4.31 10.16
C ASP A 350 -3.52 4.98 11.29
N MET A 351 -4.78 4.56 11.43
CA MET A 351 -5.74 5.19 12.33
C MET A 351 -5.83 4.50 13.70
N CYS A 352 -4.87 3.62 14.01
CA CYS A 352 -4.71 2.97 15.31
C CYS A 352 -3.32 3.21 15.89
N TYR A 353 -3.17 2.84 17.16
CA TYR A 353 -1.90 2.85 17.90
C TYR A 353 -1.96 1.76 18.99
N ARG A 354 -0.92 1.66 19.83
CA ARG A 354 -0.73 0.55 20.79
C ARG A 354 -1.80 0.32 21.89
N VAL A 355 -2.93 1.03 21.89
CA VAL A 355 -4.10 0.77 22.76
C VAL A 355 -5.45 1.00 22.05
N GLY A 356 -5.47 0.96 20.72
CA GLY A 356 -6.69 0.97 19.91
C GLY A 356 -6.73 2.10 18.87
N PRO A 357 -7.92 2.45 18.36
CA PRO A 357 -8.09 3.44 17.31
C PRO A 357 -8.04 4.89 17.82
N LEU A 358 -7.61 5.79 16.94
CA LEU A 358 -7.61 7.25 17.10
C LEU A 358 -9.02 7.84 16.91
N LEU A 359 -9.87 7.18 16.12
CA LEU A 359 -11.29 7.51 15.96
C LEU A 359 -12.17 6.55 16.78
N SER A 360 -13.23 7.08 17.41
CA SER A 360 -14.23 6.24 18.10
C SER A 360 -14.88 5.23 17.14
N PRO A 361 -14.94 3.92 17.47
CA PRO A 361 -15.54 2.91 16.60
C PRO A 361 -16.98 3.22 16.17
N ARG A 362 -17.77 3.90 17.02
CA ARG A 362 -19.12 4.38 16.64
C ARG A 362 -19.09 5.44 15.52
N LEU A 363 -18.10 6.32 15.53
CA LEU A 363 -17.97 7.36 14.49
C LEU A 363 -17.36 6.79 13.21
N PHE A 364 -16.49 5.78 13.33
CA PHE A 364 -16.05 4.95 12.21
C PHE A 364 -17.25 4.24 11.55
N GLU A 365 -18.12 3.60 12.34
CA GLU A 365 -19.36 2.95 11.89
C GLU A 365 -20.33 3.95 11.22
N GLU A 366 -20.53 5.14 11.81
CA GLU A 366 -21.47 6.14 11.27
C GLU A 366 -20.96 6.82 9.98
N VAL A 367 -19.64 7.01 9.83
CA VAL A 367 -19.06 7.89 8.79
C VAL A 367 -18.18 7.17 7.77
N LEU A 368 -17.35 6.21 8.21
CA LEU A 368 -16.36 5.57 7.35
C LEU A 368 -16.90 4.28 6.71
N VAL A 369 -17.57 3.40 7.48
CA VAL A 369 -18.16 2.14 6.95
C VAL A 369 -19.03 2.38 5.71
N PRO A 370 -19.93 3.39 5.65
CA PRO A 370 -20.73 3.65 4.46
C PRO A 370 -19.91 4.14 3.25
N ASN A 371 -18.70 4.65 3.45
CA ASN A 371 -17.84 5.16 2.38
C ASN A 371 -16.83 4.12 1.90
N TYR A 372 -16.25 3.31 2.79
CA TYR A 372 -15.52 2.10 2.40
C TYR A 372 -16.41 1.17 1.59
N ARG A 373 -17.65 0.92 2.05
CA ARG A 373 -18.60 0.05 1.34
C ARG A 373 -18.85 0.50 -0.10
N ARG A 374 -19.00 1.82 -0.34
CA ARG A 374 -19.14 2.37 -1.70
C ARG A 374 -17.91 2.15 -2.59
N ILE A 375 -16.72 2.03 -2.01
CA ILE A 375 -15.46 1.72 -2.72
C ILE A 375 -15.37 0.21 -2.98
N THR A 376 -15.68 -0.64 -1.98
CA THR A 376 -15.64 -2.10 -2.11
C THR A 376 -16.74 -2.66 -3.00
N ASP A 377 -17.92 -2.05 -3.01
CA ASP A 377 -19.02 -2.41 -3.91
C ASP A 377 -18.59 -2.18 -5.37
N LEU A 378 -17.96 -1.03 -5.67
CA LEU A 378 -17.39 -0.74 -6.99
C LEU A 378 -16.30 -1.74 -7.41
N LEU A 379 -15.42 -2.11 -6.48
CA LEU A 379 -14.36 -3.09 -6.71
C LEU A 379 -14.94 -4.50 -6.96
N GLY A 380 -15.91 -4.92 -6.15
CA GLY A 380 -16.61 -6.20 -6.26
C GLY A 380 -17.44 -6.34 -7.54
N ASP A 381 -18.12 -5.27 -7.97
CA ASP A 381 -18.83 -5.20 -9.27
C ASP A 381 -17.89 -5.47 -10.46
N HIS A 382 -16.59 -5.19 -10.31
CA HIS A 382 -15.56 -5.43 -11.32
C HIS A 382 -14.68 -6.67 -11.03
N GLY A 383 -15.07 -7.50 -10.05
CA GLY A 383 -14.39 -8.77 -9.74
C GLY A 383 -13.08 -8.62 -8.97
N VAL A 384 -12.90 -7.53 -8.22
CA VAL A 384 -11.78 -7.31 -7.28
C VAL A 384 -12.31 -7.49 -5.86
N ASP A 385 -12.25 -8.72 -5.35
CA ASP A 385 -12.85 -9.10 -4.06
C ASP A 385 -11.85 -9.21 -2.89
N ILE A 386 -10.54 -9.17 -3.16
CA ILE A 386 -9.50 -9.04 -2.12
C ILE A 386 -9.25 -7.55 -1.86
N VAL A 387 -9.59 -7.08 -0.67
CA VAL A 387 -9.43 -5.67 -0.30
C VAL A 387 -8.59 -5.58 0.97
N VAL A 388 -7.37 -5.06 0.81
CA VAL A 388 -6.37 -4.87 1.85
C VAL A 388 -6.50 -3.47 2.45
N VAL A 389 -6.42 -3.37 3.77
CA VAL A 389 -6.15 -2.11 4.46
C VAL A 389 -4.82 -2.21 5.19
N ASP A 390 -3.97 -1.20 4.97
CA ASP A 390 -2.74 -0.93 5.69
C ASP A 390 -3.04 0.01 6.88
N CYS A 391 -2.87 -0.47 8.12
CA CYS A 391 -3.10 0.31 9.32
C CYS A 391 -2.32 -0.24 10.52
N ASP A 392 -1.26 0.48 10.92
CA ASP A 392 -0.49 0.16 12.12
C ASP A 392 -1.31 0.23 13.43
N GLY A 393 -0.86 -0.53 14.44
CA GLY A 393 -1.38 -0.52 15.81
C GLY A 393 -2.53 -1.49 16.10
N ASP A 394 -3.21 -1.31 17.24
CA ASP A 394 -4.29 -2.22 17.69
C ASP A 394 -5.59 -1.99 16.89
N ILE A 395 -5.68 -2.69 15.76
CA ILE A 395 -6.86 -2.72 14.88
C ILE A 395 -8.06 -3.47 15.46
N THR A 396 -7.94 -4.13 16.62
CA THR A 396 -8.93 -5.09 17.16
C THR A 396 -10.36 -4.55 17.24
N ARG A 397 -10.50 -3.23 17.43
CA ARG A 397 -11.81 -2.55 17.57
C ARG A 397 -12.40 -2.05 16.24
N LEU A 398 -11.62 -2.02 15.16
CA LEU A 398 -12.06 -1.56 13.83
C LEU A 398 -12.11 -2.70 12.79
N ALA A 399 -11.30 -3.75 12.95
CA ALA A 399 -11.30 -4.92 12.06
C ALA A 399 -12.70 -5.55 11.81
N PRO A 400 -13.63 -5.64 12.79
CA PRO A 400 -15.00 -6.10 12.52
C PRO A 400 -15.80 -5.15 11.63
N LEU A 401 -15.54 -3.85 11.72
CA LEU A 401 -16.24 -2.80 10.97
C LEU A 401 -15.68 -2.65 9.55
N TRP A 402 -14.36 -2.84 9.36
CA TRP A 402 -13.76 -3.03 8.04
C TRP A 402 -14.34 -4.27 7.33
N LEU A 403 -14.46 -5.41 8.02
CA LEU A 403 -15.11 -6.61 7.47
C LEU A 403 -16.56 -6.37 7.04
N GLU A 404 -17.37 -5.68 7.88
CA GLU A 404 -18.72 -5.27 7.51
C GLU A 404 -18.73 -4.35 6.25
N ALA A 405 -17.69 -3.52 6.11
CA ALA A 405 -17.54 -2.59 5.01
C ALA A 405 -16.91 -3.21 3.74
N GLY A 406 -16.73 -4.54 3.68
CA GLY A 406 -16.14 -5.24 2.53
C GLY A 406 -14.61 -5.30 2.51
N VAL A 407 -13.93 -4.63 3.44
CA VAL A 407 -12.48 -4.65 3.60
C VAL A 407 -12.08 -5.91 4.36
N ASN A 408 -11.46 -6.87 3.67
CA ASN A 408 -11.38 -8.26 4.13
C ASN A 408 -9.97 -8.80 4.37
N THR A 409 -8.94 -7.99 4.14
CA THR A 409 -7.53 -8.35 4.39
C THR A 409 -6.90 -7.29 5.27
N MET A 410 -6.36 -7.71 6.42
CA MET A 410 -5.73 -6.81 7.40
C MET A 410 -4.21 -6.87 7.27
N PHE A 411 -3.57 -5.71 7.16
CA PHE A 411 -2.13 -5.53 7.01
C PHE A 411 -1.67 -4.26 7.77
N PRO A 412 -0.44 -4.23 8.31
CA PRO A 412 0.21 -5.40 8.87
C PRO A 412 -0.60 -5.95 10.05
N ILE A 413 -0.49 -7.25 10.32
CA ILE A 413 -0.68 -7.74 11.68
C ILE A 413 0.58 -7.37 12.47
N GLU A 414 0.63 -6.14 12.99
CA GLU A 414 1.70 -5.72 13.90
C GLU A 414 1.64 -6.57 15.18
N VAL A 415 2.75 -7.15 15.61
CA VAL A 415 2.84 -7.81 16.92
C VAL A 415 3.06 -6.73 17.98
N GLY A 416 4.04 -5.86 17.72
CA GLY A 416 4.23 -4.59 18.41
C GLY A 416 4.33 -4.67 19.94
N ALA A 417 3.90 -3.59 20.59
CA ALA A 417 3.82 -3.50 22.05
C ALA A 417 2.43 -3.89 22.61
N TRP A 418 1.47 -4.23 21.74
CA TRP A 418 0.09 -4.55 22.09
C TRP A 418 -0.24 -6.06 22.00
N GLY A 419 0.63 -6.85 21.36
CA GLY A 419 0.52 -8.31 21.30
C GLY A 419 -0.43 -8.81 20.22
N GLY A 420 -0.41 -8.17 19.04
CA GLY A 420 -1.14 -8.68 17.88
C GLY A 420 -0.63 -10.06 17.45
N ASP A 421 -1.54 -10.97 17.10
CA ASP A 421 -1.19 -12.33 16.71
C ASP A 421 -2.15 -12.82 15.62
N PRO A 422 -1.65 -13.24 14.44
CA PRO A 422 -2.50 -13.70 13.34
C PRO A 422 -3.29 -14.96 13.71
N CYS A 423 -2.80 -15.81 14.62
CA CYS A 423 -3.57 -16.96 15.10
C CYS A 423 -4.79 -16.52 15.93
N ALA A 424 -4.63 -15.58 16.87
CA ALA A 424 -5.74 -15.00 17.63
C ALA A 424 -6.77 -14.27 16.74
N PHE A 425 -6.35 -13.62 15.65
CA PHE A 425 -7.28 -13.06 14.66
C PHE A 425 -8.01 -14.16 13.87
N ARG A 426 -7.32 -15.24 13.45
CA ARG A 426 -7.92 -16.40 12.80
C ARG A 426 -8.99 -17.07 13.68
N GLU A 427 -8.69 -17.31 14.95
CA GLU A 427 -9.65 -17.89 15.91
C GLU A 427 -10.92 -17.02 16.06
N ARG A 428 -10.76 -15.69 16.04
CA ARG A 428 -11.86 -14.75 16.27
C ARG A 428 -12.74 -14.50 15.03
N HIS A 429 -12.16 -14.49 13.83
CA HIS A 429 -12.84 -14.06 12.60
C HIS A 429 -12.98 -15.17 11.54
N GLY A 430 -12.29 -16.30 11.72
CA GLY A 430 -12.27 -17.40 10.77
C GLY A 430 -11.80 -16.97 9.38
N PRO A 431 -12.19 -17.69 8.31
CA PRO A 431 -11.73 -17.41 6.96
C PRO A 431 -12.28 -16.12 6.32
N SER A 432 -13.16 -15.38 7.01
CA SER A 432 -13.67 -14.10 6.52
C SER A 432 -12.56 -13.04 6.43
N MET A 433 -11.65 -13.04 7.41
CA MET A 433 -10.49 -12.15 7.49
C MET A 433 -9.26 -12.85 6.92
N ARG A 434 -8.68 -12.28 5.86
CA ARG A 434 -7.29 -12.58 5.48
C ARG A 434 -6.33 -11.70 6.28
N LEU A 435 -5.10 -12.18 6.39
CA LEU A 435 -4.08 -11.62 7.27
C LEU A 435 -2.76 -11.50 6.47
N ILE A 436 -2.02 -10.40 6.67
CA ILE A 436 -0.65 -10.27 6.16
C ILE A 436 0.22 -9.68 7.28
N GLY A 437 1.41 -10.24 7.53
CA GLY A 437 2.29 -9.83 8.65
C GLY A 437 2.41 -10.87 9.76
N GLY A 438 2.58 -10.42 11.00
CA GLY A 438 2.61 -11.26 12.20
C GLY A 438 3.96 -11.84 12.61
N VAL A 439 5.03 -11.74 11.81
CA VAL A 439 6.38 -12.16 12.22
C VAL A 439 7.06 -11.02 12.98
N GLY A 440 6.95 -11.02 14.31
CA GLY A 440 7.42 -9.91 15.14
C GLY A 440 8.90 -9.56 14.95
N LYS A 441 9.21 -8.30 14.60
CA LYS A 441 10.57 -7.76 14.40
C LYS A 441 11.54 -8.02 15.56
N GLN A 442 11.04 -8.10 16.79
CA GLN A 442 11.81 -8.49 17.98
C GLN A 442 12.34 -9.94 17.94
N VAL A 443 11.61 -10.86 17.28
CA VAL A 443 12.07 -12.24 17.05
C VAL A 443 13.20 -12.25 16.03
N LEU A 444 13.13 -11.42 14.99
CA LEU A 444 14.16 -11.28 13.96
C LEU A 444 15.47 -10.69 14.51
N ALA A 445 15.39 -9.78 15.49
CA ALA A 445 16.55 -9.29 16.22
C ALA A 445 17.12 -10.30 17.25
N GLY A 446 16.37 -11.35 17.60
CA GLY A 446 16.70 -12.35 18.61
C GLY A 446 17.58 -13.52 18.13
N PRO A 447 17.69 -14.59 18.94
CA PRO A 447 18.40 -15.81 18.54
C PRO A 447 17.73 -16.52 17.36
N GLN A 448 18.50 -17.15 16.47
CA GLN A 448 17.98 -17.77 15.25
C GLN A 448 17.04 -18.96 15.53
N GLU A 449 17.17 -19.60 16.69
CA GLU A 449 16.26 -20.64 17.15
C GLU A 449 14.88 -20.08 17.51
N ALA A 450 14.78 -18.79 17.87
CA ALA A 450 13.50 -18.12 18.06
C ALA A 450 12.81 -17.85 16.72
N ILE A 451 13.57 -17.43 15.71
CA ILE A 451 13.10 -17.24 14.34
C ILE A 451 12.55 -18.56 13.78
N ALA A 452 13.31 -19.67 13.89
CA ALA A 452 12.85 -20.98 13.44
C ALA A 452 11.57 -21.45 14.15
N ARG A 453 11.47 -21.24 15.48
CA ARG A 453 10.24 -21.56 16.24
C ARG A 453 9.03 -20.74 15.80
N GLU A 454 9.21 -19.46 15.47
CA GLU A 454 8.11 -18.60 15.03
C GLU A 454 7.61 -18.96 13.63
N VAL A 455 8.53 -19.33 12.73
CA VAL A 455 8.18 -19.83 11.39
C VAL A 455 7.34 -21.13 11.48
N GLU A 456 7.76 -22.07 12.34
CA GLU A 456 7.01 -23.31 12.61
C GLU A 456 5.69 -23.06 13.36
N ARG A 457 5.63 -22.09 14.29
CA ARG A 457 4.39 -21.69 15.00
C ARG A 457 3.30 -21.25 14.04
N LEU A 458 3.67 -20.47 13.03
CA LEU A 458 2.76 -19.89 12.04
C LEU A 458 2.40 -20.88 10.92
N ALA A 459 3.19 -21.94 10.71
CA ALA A 459 3.01 -22.89 9.60
C ALA A 459 1.59 -23.47 9.44
N PRO A 460 0.83 -23.83 10.49
CA PRO A 460 -0.55 -24.32 10.33
C PRO A 460 -1.49 -23.30 9.67
N LEU A 461 -1.32 -22.02 9.99
CA LEU A 461 -2.10 -20.92 9.41
C LEU A 461 -1.67 -20.63 7.96
N VAL A 462 -0.38 -20.75 7.67
CA VAL A 462 0.16 -20.62 6.30
C VAL A 462 -0.32 -21.77 5.40
N GLU A 463 -0.50 -22.97 5.94
CA GLU A 463 -1.06 -24.13 5.23
C GLU A 463 -2.59 -24.07 5.10
N GLU A 464 -3.32 -23.45 6.05
CA GLU A 464 -4.75 -23.15 5.87
C GLU A 464 -4.98 -22.23 4.66
N GLY A 465 -4.15 -21.20 4.52
CA GLY A 465 -4.30 -20.14 3.51
C GLY A 465 -5.03 -18.93 4.07
N GLY A 466 -5.35 -17.96 3.20
CA GLY A 466 -5.84 -16.63 3.62
C GLY A 466 -4.87 -15.88 4.54
N TYR A 467 -3.61 -16.30 4.58
CA TYR A 467 -2.54 -15.70 5.37
C TYR A 467 -1.27 -15.65 4.53
N ILE A 468 -0.60 -14.50 4.52
CA ILE A 468 0.73 -14.34 3.96
C ILE A 468 1.65 -13.84 5.08
N PRO A 469 2.56 -14.67 5.60
CA PRO A 469 3.49 -14.24 6.64
C PRO A 469 4.52 -13.26 6.08
N THR A 470 4.65 -12.12 6.74
CA THR A 470 5.74 -11.16 6.55
C THR A 470 6.21 -10.68 7.93
N PRO A 471 7.36 -9.99 8.03
CA PRO A 471 7.66 -9.16 9.19
C PRO A 471 6.47 -8.27 9.57
N ASP A 472 6.30 -8.06 10.88
CA ASP A 472 5.17 -7.31 11.46
C ASP A 472 5.22 -5.79 11.20
N HIS A 473 6.31 -5.32 10.61
CA HIS A 473 6.49 -4.01 10.00
C HIS A 473 7.69 -4.04 9.04
N ARG A 474 8.09 -2.89 8.47
CA ARG A 474 9.39 -2.78 7.79
C ARG A 474 10.53 -3.16 8.75
N VAL A 475 11.48 -3.96 8.26
CA VAL A 475 12.58 -4.52 9.07
C VAL A 475 13.52 -3.41 9.60
N PRO A 476 13.64 -3.25 10.93
CA PRO A 476 14.42 -2.18 11.56
C PRO A 476 15.92 -2.51 11.67
N PRO A 477 16.78 -1.51 11.98
CA PRO A 477 18.24 -1.63 11.78
C PRO A 477 18.96 -2.47 12.84
N ASP A 478 18.27 -2.84 13.92
CA ASP A 478 18.73 -3.76 14.97
C ASP A 478 18.60 -5.24 14.56
N VAL A 479 17.93 -5.56 13.46
CA VAL A 479 17.88 -6.92 12.88
C VAL A 479 19.17 -7.19 12.06
N PRO A 480 20.00 -8.19 12.43
CA PRO A 480 21.19 -8.54 11.63
C PRO A 480 20.83 -9.22 10.30
N LEU A 481 21.63 -8.97 9.25
CA LEU A 481 21.48 -9.62 7.94
C LEU A 481 21.55 -11.15 8.06
N ALA A 482 22.40 -11.67 8.94
CA ALA A 482 22.52 -13.10 9.19
C ALA A 482 21.24 -13.72 9.76
N ASN A 483 20.49 -12.98 10.59
CA ASN A 483 19.21 -13.39 11.14
C ASN A 483 18.09 -13.28 10.11
N TYR A 484 18.04 -12.19 9.35
CA TYR A 484 17.06 -12.02 8.29
C TYR A 484 17.22 -13.08 7.17
N LEU A 485 18.46 -13.40 6.80
CA LEU A 485 18.75 -14.55 5.94
C LEU A 485 18.41 -15.90 6.60
N CYS A 486 18.35 -15.98 7.94
CA CYS A 486 17.86 -17.18 8.63
C CYS A 486 16.34 -17.29 8.56
N TYR A 487 15.62 -16.19 8.83
CA TYR A 487 14.18 -16.08 8.59
C TYR A 487 13.80 -16.54 7.18
N LEU A 488 14.51 -16.05 6.16
CA LEU A 488 14.25 -16.47 4.78
C LEU A 488 14.56 -17.95 4.52
N ARG A 489 15.61 -18.53 5.11
CA ARG A 489 15.88 -19.98 4.99
C ARG A 489 14.75 -20.81 5.60
N GLU A 490 14.33 -20.47 6.81
CA GLU A 490 13.25 -21.20 7.50
C GLU A 490 11.90 -21.00 6.79
N ALA A 491 11.57 -19.78 6.37
CA ALA A 491 10.38 -19.47 5.58
C ALA A 491 10.36 -20.26 4.25
N ARG A 492 11.50 -20.37 3.56
CA ARG A 492 11.64 -21.17 2.33
C ARG A 492 11.50 -22.67 2.59
N ARG A 493 12.06 -23.18 3.69
CA ARG A 493 11.93 -24.59 4.12
C ARG A 493 10.49 -24.97 4.47
N VAL A 494 9.84 -24.18 5.31
CA VAL A 494 8.54 -24.50 5.91
C VAL A 494 7.38 -24.07 5.01
N TRP A 495 7.34 -22.80 4.62
CA TRP A 495 6.23 -22.21 3.86
C TRP A 495 6.45 -22.28 2.34
N GLY A 496 7.72 -22.17 1.92
CA GLY A 496 8.16 -22.33 0.53
C GLY A 496 8.34 -23.80 0.11
N LYS A 497 8.37 -24.73 1.08
CA LYS A 497 8.54 -26.18 0.92
C LYS A 497 9.79 -26.60 0.14
N ASP A 498 10.82 -25.75 0.16
CA ASP A 498 12.07 -25.85 -0.62
C ASP A 498 11.86 -26.19 -2.12
N LEU A 499 10.74 -25.76 -2.70
CA LEU A 499 10.41 -26.05 -4.09
C LEU A 499 11.36 -25.36 -5.09
N PRO A 500 11.69 -25.99 -6.22
CA PRO A 500 12.62 -25.44 -7.21
C PRO A 500 12.11 -24.16 -7.91
N ASN A 501 10.84 -23.80 -7.74
CA ASN A 501 10.26 -22.53 -8.22
C ASN A 501 10.36 -21.37 -7.20
N LEU A 502 11.12 -21.54 -6.12
CA LEU A 502 11.59 -20.43 -5.29
C LEU A 502 12.70 -19.68 -6.03
N ARG A 503 12.57 -18.35 -6.15
CA ARG A 503 13.63 -17.51 -6.74
C ARG A 503 14.92 -17.61 -5.92
N PRO A 504 16.11 -17.67 -6.54
CA PRO A 504 17.37 -17.84 -5.83
C PRO A 504 17.69 -16.64 -4.95
N MET A 505 18.31 -16.89 -3.78
CA MET A 505 18.88 -15.81 -2.96
C MET A 505 20.29 -15.45 -3.43
N GLY A 506 20.65 -14.17 -3.32
CA GLY A 506 22.02 -13.70 -3.39
C GLY A 506 22.86 -14.23 -2.22
N GLN A 507 24.18 -14.18 -2.38
CA GLN A 507 25.14 -14.59 -1.35
C GLN A 507 25.86 -13.34 -0.81
N PRO A 508 25.91 -13.12 0.52
CA PRO A 508 26.65 -12.02 1.11
C PRO A 508 28.12 -11.97 0.63
N GLY A 509 28.60 -10.76 0.36
CA GLY A 509 29.96 -10.53 -0.15
C GLY A 509 30.17 -10.85 -1.64
N ARG A 510 29.15 -11.31 -2.37
CA ARG A 510 29.20 -11.42 -3.85
C ARG A 510 28.44 -10.26 -4.52
N PRO A 511 28.89 -9.76 -5.68
CA PRO A 511 28.13 -8.77 -6.44
C PRO A 511 26.75 -9.30 -6.84
N SER A 512 25.71 -8.46 -6.74
CA SER A 512 24.43 -8.77 -7.37
C SER A 512 24.56 -8.65 -8.90
N PRO A 513 24.10 -9.63 -9.69
CA PRO A 513 24.07 -9.51 -11.15
C PRO A 513 22.96 -8.56 -11.65
N HIS A 514 22.10 -8.06 -10.75
CA HIS A 514 20.92 -7.27 -11.07
C HIS A 514 20.89 -5.98 -10.23
N ALA A 515 21.75 -5.02 -10.59
CA ALA A 515 21.74 -3.66 -10.05
C ALA A 515 20.87 -2.75 -10.95
N THR A 516 19.56 -2.95 -10.92
CA THR A 516 18.59 -2.19 -11.74
C THR A 516 17.36 -1.82 -10.91
N ALA A 517 17.13 -0.51 -10.78
CA ALA A 517 15.91 0.17 -10.31
C ALA A 517 15.07 -0.53 -9.23
N ARG A 518 15.07 0.04 -8.01
CA ARG A 518 14.06 -0.25 -6.97
C ARG A 518 12.66 -0.21 -7.57
N TYR A 519 11.81 -1.16 -7.18
CA TYR A 519 10.36 -0.89 -7.15
C TYR A 519 10.11 0.12 -6.03
N ALA A 520 10.07 1.41 -6.39
CA ALA A 520 9.88 2.50 -5.45
C ALA A 520 8.43 2.52 -4.95
N TRP A 521 8.22 1.91 -3.78
CA TRP A 521 7.03 2.10 -2.96
C TRP A 521 6.88 3.59 -2.62
N HIS A 522 5.93 4.27 -3.28
CA HIS A 522 5.43 5.56 -2.86
C HIS A 522 4.00 5.39 -2.30
N LEU A 523 3.92 4.93 -1.04
CA LEU A 523 2.91 5.49 -0.14
C LEU A 523 3.25 6.99 0.00
N GLY A 524 2.24 7.86 -0.03
CA GLY A 524 2.44 9.30 -0.28
C GLY A 524 3.35 10.01 0.74
N GLU A 525 4.20 10.91 0.22
CA GLU A 525 5.05 11.87 0.97
C GLU A 525 4.57 13.32 0.84
#